data_AF-A0A9Q0XRE4-F1
#
_entry.id   AF-A0A9Q0XRE4-F1
#
_cell.length_a   1.000
_cell.length_b   1.000
_cell.length_c   1.000
_cell.angle_alpha   90.00
_cell.angle_beta   90.00
_cell.angle_gamma   90.00
#
_symmetry.space_group_name_H-M   'P 1'
#
loop_
_entity.id
_entity.type
_entity.pdbx_description
1 polymer ?
#
loop_
_entity_poly.entity_id
_entity_poly.type
_entity_poly.pdbx_seq_one_letter_code
_entity_poly.pdbx_strand_id
1 'polypeptide(L)'
;MSLFKTREWWSTMVGNKEEFDQGCLCVANVDNSCSAQDKIIVGSYMGFLRLYNPHPVKPGDTMQAEDLLLEVQLSEPILQVEVGKFVSGTELLHLAILHPKNYVCTLSQEAWETLNMVISIS
;
A
#
# COMPACT_ATOMS: atom_id res chain seq x y z
N MET A 1 -16.89 -24.90 17.99
CA MET A 1 -15.42 -24.79 18.20
C MET A 1 -14.75 -25.00 16.87
N SER A 2 -14.00 -24.01 16.34
CA SER A 2 -13.30 -24.16 15.06
C SER A 2 -12.11 -25.11 15.22
N LEU A 3 -12.03 -26.14 14.38
CA LEU A 3 -10.94 -27.12 14.37
C LEU A 3 -9.63 -26.54 13.80
N PHE A 4 -9.72 -25.45 13.04
CA PHE A 4 -8.59 -24.73 12.47
C PHE A 4 -8.60 -23.29 12.99
N LYS A 5 -7.49 -22.87 13.61
CA LYS A 5 -7.25 -21.48 13.97
C LYS A 5 -6.18 -20.94 13.04
N THR A 6 -6.42 -19.78 12.45
CA THR A 6 -5.38 -19.02 11.75
C THR A 6 -4.31 -18.62 12.75
N ARG A 7 -3.06 -18.95 12.43
CA ARG A 7 -1.91 -18.47 13.19
C ARG A 7 -1.57 -17.08 12.69
N GLU A 8 -2.03 -16.07 13.43
CA GLU A 8 -1.70 -14.68 13.20
C GLU A 8 -0.23 -14.43 13.56
N TRP A 9 0.50 -13.79 12.65
CA TRP A 9 1.92 -13.44 12.83
C TRP A 9 2.21 -11.95 12.62
N TRP A 10 1.24 -11.24 12.02
CA TRP A 10 1.19 -9.80 11.86
C TRP A 10 -0.26 -9.38 11.62
N SER A 11 -0.67 -8.26 12.20
CA SER A 11 -1.93 -7.59 11.90
C SER A 11 -1.89 -6.13 12.29
N THR A 12 -2.75 -5.34 11.67
CA THR A 12 -2.92 -3.93 11.98
C THR A 12 -4.37 -3.50 11.81
N MET A 13 -4.77 -2.48 12.56
CA MET A 13 -6.04 -1.79 12.37
C MET A 13 -5.78 -0.53 11.54
N VAL A 14 -6.34 -0.48 10.33
CA VAL A 14 -6.10 0.61 9.39
C VAL A 14 -7.16 1.70 9.58
N GLY A 15 -6.71 2.92 9.93
CA GLY A 15 -7.56 4.10 9.97
C GLY A 15 -8.53 4.19 11.13
N ASN A 16 -9.29 5.29 11.20
CA ASN A 16 -10.38 5.49 12.15
C ASN A 16 -11.67 5.77 11.40
N LYS A 17 -12.58 4.78 11.34
CA LYS A 17 -13.83 4.81 10.55
C LYS A 17 -13.59 5.02 9.05
N GLU A 18 -12.51 4.44 8.54
CA GLU A 18 -12.27 4.37 7.10
C GLU A 18 -13.09 3.25 6.47
N GLU A 19 -13.46 3.45 5.20
CA GLU A 19 -14.22 2.48 4.41
C GLU A 19 -13.36 1.90 3.29
N PHE A 20 -13.51 0.59 3.09
CA PHE A 20 -12.76 -0.22 2.14
C PHE A 20 -13.71 -1.20 1.46
N ASP A 21 -13.39 -1.62 0.24
CA ASP A 21 -14.14 -2.65 -0.50
C ASP A 21 -13.19 -3.59 -1.23
N GLN A 22 -13.73 -4.52 -2.02
CA GLN A 22 -12.99 -5.33 -2.97
C GLN A 22 -12.16 -4.44 -3.91
N GLY A 23 -10.86 -4.73 -4.03
CA GLY A 23 -9.91 -3.94 -4.82
C GLY A 23 -9.11 -2.90 -4.04
N CYS A 24 -9.47 -2.61 -2.78
CA CYS A 24 -8.69 -1.71 -1.91
C CYS A 24 -7.41 -2.34 -1.35
N LEU A 25 -7.15 -3.63 -1.60
CA LEU A 25 -5.99 -4.37 -1.11
C LEU A 25 -5.25 -4.99 -2.29
N CYS A 26 -3.95 -4.71 -2.39
CA CYS A 26 -3.05 -5.35 -3.36
C CYS A 26 -1.80 -5.86 -2.63
N VAL A 27 -1.22 -6.95 -3.10
CA VAL A 27 0.01 -7.53 -2.56
C VAL A 27 0.97 -7.76 -3.71
N ALA A 28 2.08 -7.05 -3.71
CA ALA A 28 3.09 -7.15 -4.76
C ALA A 28 4.43 -6.53 -4.36
N ASN A 29 5.50 -6.91 -5.06
CA ASN A 29 6.81 -6.28 -5.00
C ASN A 29 6.84 -4.91 -5.71
N VAL A 30 6.04 -3.95 -5.21
CA VAL A 30 5.89 -2.61 -5.80
C VAL A 30 7.18 -1.79 -5.79
N ASP A 31 8.10 -2.07 -4.86
CA ASP A 31 9.39 -1.39 -4.77
C ASP A 31 10.45 -1.94 -5.76
N ASN A 32 10.10 -2.99 -6.50
CA ASN A 32 11.00 -3.77 -7.37
C ASN A 32 12.29 -4.21 -6.66
N SER A 33 12.24 -4.48 -5.35
CA SER A 33 13.43 -4.85 -4.58
C SER A 33 14.01 -6.18 -5.08
N CYS A 34 15.35 -6.29 -5.02
CA CYS A 34 16.06 -7.54 -5.32
C CYS A 34 15.70 -8.68 -4.36
N SER A 35 15.19 -8.36 -3.16
CA SER A 35 14.70 -9.37 -2.21
C SER A 35 13.40 -10.02 -2.65
N ALA A 36 12.71 -9.47 -3.66
CA ALA A 36 11.45 -9.97 -4.21
C ALA A 36 10.35 -10.20 -3.14
N GLN A 37 10.42 -9.47 -2.03
CA GLN A 37 9.41 -9.55 -0.98
C GLN A 37 8.18 -8.73 -1.39
N ASP A 38 6.99 -9.28 -1.21
CA ASP A 38 5.78 -8.52 -1.47
C ASP A 38 5.48 -7.54 -0.34
N LYS A 39 4.90 -6.40 -0.72
CA LYS A 39 4.40 -5.38 0.19
C LYS A 39 2.87 -5.40 0.14
N ILE A 40 2.25 -5.04 1.25
CA ILE A 40 0.80 -4.92 1.35
C ILE A 40 0.45 -3.47 1.04
N ILE A 41 -0.34 -3.24 -0.01
CA ILE A 41 -0.85 -1.93 -0.41
C ILE A 41 -2.33 -1.85 -0.03
N VAL A 42 -2.71 -0.80 0.68
CA VAL A 42 -4.09 -0.55 1.09
C VAL A 42 -4.52 0.84 0.64
N GLY A 43 -5.62 0.93 -0.10
CA GLY A 43 -6.26 2.18 -0.52
C GLY A 43 -7.63 2.36 0.12
N SER A 44 -7.88 3.53 0.69
CA SER A 44 -9.12 3.88 1.38
C SER A 44 -10.03 4.76 0.52
N TYR A 45 -11.35 4.65 0.72
CA TYR A 45 -12.31 5.58 0.12
C TYR A 45 -12.15 7.01 0.63
N MET A 46 -11.47 7.21 1.75
CA MET A 46 -11.12 8.54 2.26
C MET A 46 -9.86 9.13 1.59
N GLY A 47 -9.27 8.43 0.62
CA GLY A 47 -8.09 8.88 -0.13
C GLY A 47 -6.75 8.49 0.49
N PHE A 48 -6.74 7.76 1.61
CA PHE A 48 -5.50 7.27 2.21
C PHE A 48 -4.93 6.08 1.44
N LEU A 49 -3.69 6.23 0.98
CA LEU A 49 -2.88 5.14 0.44
C LEU A 49 -1.81 4.77 1.46
N ARG A 50 -1.75 3.48 1.82
CA ARG A 50 -0.80 2.95 2.78
C ARG A 50 -0.04 1.76 2.21
N LEU A 51 1.24 1.70 2.53
CA LEU A 51 2.12 0.61 2.12
C LEU A 51 2.76 -0.01 3.37
N TYR A 52 2.59 -1.32 3.53
CA TYR A 52 3.17 -2.05 4.65
C TYR A 52 4.17 -3.09 4.16
N ASN A 53 5.26 -3.22 4.91
CA ASN A 53 6.19 -4.34 4.81
C ASN A 53 6.17 -5.08 6.15
N PRO A 54 5.31 -6.10 6.29
CA PRO A 54 5.07 -6.73 7.58
C PRO A 54 6.29 -7.55 8.01
N HIS A 55 6.86 -7.23 9.17
CA HIS A 55 7.88 -8.06 9.80
C HIS A 55 7.27 -8.98 10.86
N PRO A 56 7.82 -10.19 11.07
CA PRO A 56 7.35 -11.08 12.11
C PRO A 56 7.44 -10.43 13.49
N VAL A 57 6.28 -10.18 14.09
CA VAL A 57 6.22 -9.60 15.43
C VAL A 57 6.69 -10.67 16.42
N LYS A 58 7.70 -10.35 17.24
CA LYS A 58 8.11 -11.24 18.33
C LYS A 58 6.99 -11.25 19.38
N PRO A 59 6.68 -12.41 19.99
CA PRO A 59 5.65 -12.47 21.02
C PRO A 59 5.99 -11.53 22.18
N GLY A 60 5.20 -10.46 22.34
CA GLY A 60 5.39 -9.42 23.35
C GLY A 60 5.71 -8.02 22.82
N ASP A 61 6.04 -7.88 21.53
CA ASP A 61 6.21 -6.57 20.89
C ASP A 61 4.87 -6.05 20.35
N THR A 62 4.63 -4.75 20.50
CA THR A 62 3.61 -4.04 19.72
C THR A 62 4.10 -3.87 18.29
N MET A 63 3.15 -3.67 17.36
CA MET A 63 3.45 -3.38 15.96
C MET A 63 4.55 -2.32 15.84
N GLN A 64 5.58 -2.64 15.08
CA GLN A 64 6.76 -1.79 14.89
C GLN A 64 6.35 -0.66 13.92
N ALA A 65 6.68 0.59 14.24
CA ALA A 65 6.36 1.74 13.38
C ALA A 65 6.99 1.59 11.98
N GLU A 66 8.06 0.80 11.90
CA GLU A 66 8.82 0.43 10.72
C GLU A 66 8.05 -0.46 9.72
N ASP A 67 6.93 -1.07 10.13
CA ASP A 67 6.10 -1.88 9.23
C ASP A 67 5.30 -1.03 8.24
N LEU A 68 5.03 0.24 8.56
CA LEU A 68 4.38 1.21 7.66
C LEU A 68 5.46 1.96 6.88
N LEU A 69 5.61 1.64 5.59
CA LEU A 69 6.61 2.27 4.73
C LEU A 69 6.17 3.64 4.21
N LEU A 70 4.88 3.80 3.93
CA LEU A 70 4.30 5.00 3.36
C LEU A 70 2.86 5.16 3.82
N GLU A 71 2.51 6.38 4.17
CA GLU A 71 1.13 6.84 4.30
C GLU A 71 1.01 8.19 3.58
N VAL A 72 0.11 8.26 2.59
CA VAL A 72 -0.19 9.51 1.89
C VAL A 72 -1.69 9.67 1.76
N GLN A 73 -2.16 10.90 1.93
CA GLN A 73 -3.56 11.25 1.69
C GLN A 73 -3.69 11.93 0.33
N LEU A 74 -4.36 11.23 -0.60
CA LEU A 74 -4.75 11.78 -1.89
C LEU A 74 -6.05 12.59 -1.74
N SER A 75 -6.28 13.53 -2.66
CA SER A 75 -7.46 14.40 -2.63
C SER A 75 -8.76 13.69 -3.04
N GLU A 76 -8.67 12.53 -3.66
CA GLU A 76 -9.80 11.77 -4.22
C GLU A 76 -9.88 10.36 -3.62
N PRO A 77 -11.09 9.77 -3.50
CA PRO A 77 -11.30 8.39 -3.04
C PRO A 77 -10.54 7.36 -3.88
N ILE A 78 -9.98 6.32 -3.26
CA ILE A 78 -9.30 5.22 -3.96
C ILE A 78 -10.28 4.05 -4.13
N LEU A 79 -10.73 3.80 -5.35
CA LEU A 79 -11.66 2.70 -5.65
C LEU A 79 -10.95 1.36 -5.78
N GLN A 80 -9.75 1.35 -6.36
CA GLN A 80 -8.98 0.13 -6.62
C GLN A 80 -7.49 0.44 -6.69
N VAL A 81 -6.69 -0.48 -6.16
CA VAL A 81 -5.22 -0.47 -6.27
C VAL A 81 -4.75 -1.73 -6.96
N GLU A 82 -3.87 -1.59 -7.95
CA GLU A 82 -3.26 -2.73 -8.63
C GLU A 82 -1.78 -2.46 -8.91
N VAL A 83 -0.98 -3.52 -8.96
CA VAL A 83 0.44 -3.44 -9.30
C VAL A 83 0.70 -4.25 -10.56
N GLY A 84 1.37 -3.63 -11.53
CA GLY A 84 1.62 -4.23 -12.83
C GLY A 84 2.57 -3.44 -13.72
N LYS A 85 2.87 -3.97 -14.90
CA LYS A 85 3.70 -3.30 -15.91
C LYS A 85 2.86 -2.29 -16.71
N PHE A 86 2.51 -1.17 -16.08
CA PHE A 86 1.64 -0.16 -16.67
C PHE A 86 2.35 0.88 -17.55
N VAL A 87 3.69 0.89 -17.54
CA VAL A 87 4.51 1.85 -18.30
C VAL A 87 5.22 1.13 -19.44
N SER A 88 4.99 1.59 -20.67
CA SER A 88 5.65 1.05 -21.87
C SER A 88 7.15 1.35 -21.85
N GLY A 89 7.97 0.38 -22.27
CA GLY A 89 9.42 0.54 -22.36
C GLY A 89 10.18 0.19 -21.07
N THR A 90 9.49 -0.23 -20.02
CA THR A 90 10.09 -0.78 -18.80
C THR A 90 9.38 -2.05 -18.38
N GLU A 91 10.13 -2.97 -17.76
CA GLU A 91 9.56 -4.19 -17.16
C GLU A 91 9.29 -4.04 -15.66
N LEU A 92 9.52 -2.85 -15.10
CA LEU A 92 9.30 -2.59 -13.68
C LEU A 92 7.81 -2.57 -13.34
N LEU A 93 7.49 -3.05 -12.16
CA LEU A 93 6.16 -2.98 -11.57
C LEU A 93 5.88 -1.54 -11.12
N HIS A 94 4.67 -1.10 -11.40
CA HIS A 94 4.15 0.22 -11.05
C HIS A 94 2.83 0.05 -10.31
N LEU A 95 2.56 0.96 -9.37
CA LEU A 95 1.28 1.02 -8.67
C LEU A 95 0.30 1.87 -9.47
N ALA A 96 -0.83 1.28 -9.83
CA ALA A 96 -1.99 1.94 -10.42
C ALA A 96 -3.06 2.19 -9.35
N ILE A 97 -3.59 3.41 -9.32
CA ILE A 97 -4.66 3.82 -8.41
C ILE A 97 -5.84 4.32 -9.23
N LEU A 98 -7.02 3.75 -9.00
CA LEU A 98 -8.26 4.13 -9.68
C LEU A 98 -9.08 5.09 -8.80
N HIS A 99 -9.45 6.24 -9.37
CA HIS A 99 -10.31 7.25 -8.74
C HIS A 99 -11.68 7.33 -9.46
N PRO A 100 -12.74 7.86 -8.80
CA PRO A 100 -14.08 7.93 -9.40
C PRO A 100 -14.20 8.83 -10.64
N LYS A 101 -13.41 9.91 -10.71
CA LYS A 101 -13.55 10.97 -11.74
C LYS A 101 -12.33 11.14 -12.64
N ASN A 102 -11.20 10.46 -12.37
CA ASN A 102 -9.92 10.68 -13.06
C ASN A 102 -9.17 9.36 -13.34
N TYR A 103 -8.31 9.41 -14.37
CA TYR A 103 -7.46 8.34 -14.87
C TYR A 103 -6.49 7.78 -13.83
N VAL A 104 -6.03 6.56 -14.09
CA VAL A 104 -5.07 5.78 -13.32
C VAL A 104 -3.80 6.61 -13.02
N CYS A 105 -3.52 6.87 -11.74
CA CYS A 105 -2.22 7.41 -11.34
C CYS A 105 -1.23 6.25 -11.27
N THR A 106 -0.24 6.23 -12.16
CA THR A 106 0.89 5.29 -12.07
C THR A 106 2.01 5.91 -11.25
N LEU A 107 2.31 5.35 -10.09
CA LEU A 107 3.48 5.75 -9.30
C LEU A 107 4.67 4.86 -9.68
N SER A 108 5.76 5.48 -10.15
CA SER A 108 7.07 4.83 -10.35
C SER A 108 7.97 5.05 -9.14
N GLN A 109 9.04 4.26 -9.04
CA GLN A 109 10.06 4.39 -8.00
C GLN A 109 10.68 5.80 -7.90
N GLU A 110 10.86 6.48 -9.03
CA GLU A 110 11.35 7.87 -9.07
C GLU A 110 10.31 8.89 -8.57
N ALA A 111 9.02 8.56 -8.67
CA ALA A 111 7.95 9.39 -8.13
C ALA A 111 7.91 9.38 -6.59
N TRP A 112 8.54 8.40 -5.94
CA TRP A 112 8.59 8.28 -4.47
C TRP A 112 9.45 9.36 -3.81
N GLU A 113 10.55 9.78 -4.47
CA GLU A 113 11.38 10.89 -3.98
C GLU A 113 10.70 12.25 -4.20
N THR A 114 9.95 12.39 -5.30
CA THR A 114 9.25 13.64 -5.62
C THR A 114 8.00 13.86 -4.78
N LEU A 115 7.26 12.80 -4.41
CA LEU A 115 6.14 12.90 -3.47
C LEU A 115 6.61 13.29 -2.06
N ASN A 116 7.73 12.76 -1.59
CA ASN A 116 8.34 13.18 -0.32
C ASN A 116 8.81 14.66 -0.34
N MET A 117 9.28 15.15 -1.49
CA MET A 117 9.63 16.57 -1.65
C MET A 117 8.40 17.49 -1.67
N VAL A 118 7.32 17.12 -2.34
CA VAL A 118 6.11 17.96 -2.42
C VAL A 118 5.41 18.05 -1.05
N ILE A 119 5.44 16.99 -0.24
CA ILE A 119 4.84 16.98 1.11
C ILE A 119 5.70 17.73 2.14
N SER A 120 7.03 17.82 1.95
CA SER A 120 7.91 18.59 2.85
C SER A 120 7.87 20.11 2.63
N ILE A 121 7.20 20.60 1.58
CA ILE A 121 7.18 22.02 1.19
C ILE A 121 5.80 22.67 1.43
N SER A 122 4.78 21.91 1.84
CA SER A 122 3.44 22.38 2.22
C SER A 122 3.23 22.32 3.73
#